data_AF-A0A2V5W0K0-F1
#
_entry.id   AF-A0A2V5W0K0-F1
#
_cell.length_a   1.000
_cell.length_b   1.000
_cell.length_c   1.000
_cell.angle_alpha   90.00
_cell.angle_beta   90.00
_cell.angle_gamma   90.00
#
_symmetry.space_group_name_H-M   'P 1'
#
loop_
_entity.id
_entity.type
_entity.pdbx_description
1 polymer ?
#
loop_
_entity_poly.entity_id
_entity_poly.type
_entity_poly.pdbx_seq_one_letter_code
_entity_poly.pdbx_strand_id
1 'polypeptide(L)'
;MIAEQNHGAHSAQVEMRLIVNGESISITHMGPDFLFIESANDHPPGDAKIVLQVDQSERCWNVHLPDGISAASNRVAIAASV
;
A
#
# COMPACT_ATOMS: atom_id res chain seq x y z
N MET A 1 34.32 32.23 3.55
CA MET A 1 33.88 30.83 3.61
C MET A 1 32.41 30.81 3.23
N ILE A 2 32.10 30.08 2.16
CA ILE A 2 30.78 30.02 1.53
C ILE A 2 29.82 29.23 2.42
N ALA A 3 28.63 29.78 2.67
CA ALA A 3 27.55 29.04 3.31
C ALA A 3 26.88 28.16 2.24
N GLU A 4 27.18 26.86 2.25
CA GLU A 4 26.48 25.87 1.45
C GLU A 4 25.05 25.71 1.99
N GLN A 5 24.13 26.51 1.46
CA GLN A 5 22.69 26.26 1.58
C GLN A 5 22.37 25.07 0.69
N ASN A 6 22.68 23.86 1.17
CA ASN A 6 22.24 22.62 0.54
C ASN A 6 20.72 22.54 0.71
N HIS A 7 19.97 22.97 -0.31
CA HIS A 7 18.57 22.57 -0.45
C HIS A 7 18.56 21.07 -0.72
N GLY A 8 18.77 20.27 0.33
CA GLY A 8 18.77 18.82 0.25
C GLY A 8 17.43 18.40 -0.35
N ALA A 9 17.47 17.81 -1.54
CA ALA A 9 16.34 17.07 -2.05
C ALA A 9 16.04 15.98 -1.02
N HIS A 10 15.03 16.19 -0.17
CA HIS A 10 14.59 15.19 0.79
C HIS A 10 13.97 14.04 0.01
N SER A 11 14.81 13.09 -0.42
CA SER A 11 14.37 11.82 -0.97
C SER A 11 13.83 10.99 0.19
N ALA A 12 12.53 10.79 0.22
CA ALA A 12 11.89 9.86 1.15
C ALA A 12 11.76 8.51 0.45
N GLN A 13 12.23 7.43 1.09
CA GLN A 13 11.95 6.09 0.59
C GLN A 13 10.51 5.72 0.93
N VAL A 14 9.66 5.51 -0.08
CA VAL A 14 8.27 5.14 0.10
C VAL A 14 8.07 3.70 -0.35
N GLU A 15 7.61 2.84 0.56
CA GLU A 15 7.23 1.47 0.27
C GLU A 15 5.76 1.27 0.68
N MET A 16 4.94 0.78 -0.25
CA MET A 16 3.53 0.47 -0.01
C MET A 16 3.26 -1.00 -0.21
N ARG A 17 2.69 -1.64 0.81
CA ARG A 17 2.39 -3.07 0.81
C ARG A 17 0.99 -3.33 1.37
N LEU A 18 0.28 -4.25 0.75
CA LEU A 18 -0.98 -4.79 1.22
C LEU A 18 -0.71 -6.14 1.87
N ILE A 19 -1.14 -6.32 3.12
CA ILE A 19 -1.03 -7.57 3.85
C ILE A 19 -2.41 -8.22 3.86
N VAL A 20 -2.54 -9.39 3.23
CA VAL A 20 -3.79 -10.16 3.15
C VAL A 20 -3.50 -11.58 3.63
N ASN A 21 -4.17 -12.01 4.71
CA ASN A 21 -3.97 -13.37 5.25
C ASN A 21 -2.50 -13.72 5.58
N GLY A 22 -1.69 -12.70 5.89
CA GLY A 22 -0.24 -12.84 6.13
C GLY A 22 0.65 -12.76 4.87
N GLU A 23 0.08 -12.73 3.67
CA GLU A 23 0.79 -12.50 2.42
C GLU A 23 1.01 -11.00 2.19
N SER A 24 2.24 -10.60 1.85
CA SER A 24 2.58 -9.21 1.55
C SER A 24 2.66 -8.96 0.05
N ILE A 25 1.85 -8.04 -0.44
CA ILE A 25 1.71 -7.70 -1.85
C ILE A 25 2.11 -6.24 -2.08
N SER A 26 2.98 -5.97 -3.06
CA SER A 26 3.38 -4.61 -3.40
C SER A 26 2.22 -3.82 -4.03
N ILE A 27 1.95 -2.63 -3.49
CA ILE A 27 0.95 -1.69 -4.03
C ILE A 27 1.65 -0.74 -5.01
N THR A 28 1.16 -0.70 -6.23
CA THR A 28 1.61 0.21 -7.29
C THR A 28 0.89 1.56 -7.24
N HIS A 29 -0.39 1.57 -6.86
CA HIS A 29 -1.18 2.79 -6.78
C HIS A 29 -2.25 2.69 -5.69
N MET A 30 -2.48 3.77 -4.96
CA MET A 30 -3.53 3.85 -3.94
C MET A 30 -4.60 4.86 -4.37
N GLY A 31 -5.84 4.40 -4.49
CA GLY A 31 -7.03 5.22 -4.64
C GLY A 31 -7.81 5.29 -3.31
N PRO A 32 -8.88 6.10 -3.26
CA PRO A 32 -9.71 6.26 -2.06
C PRO A 32 -10.46 4.97 -1.67
N ASP A 33 -10.96 4.24 -2.66
CA ASP A 33 -11.78 3.02 -2.47
C ASP A 33 -11.19 1.80 -3.21
N PHE A 34 -9.99 1.94 -3.77
CA PHE A 34 -9.34 0.86 -4.50
C PHE A 34 -7.82 0.97 -4.43
N LEU A 35 -7.14 -0.15 -4.59
CA LEU A 35 -5.69 -0.25 -4.72
C LEU A 35 -5.34 -0.93 -6.04
N PHE A 36 -4.21 -0.55 -6.62
CA PHE A 36 -3.55 -1.32 -7.65
C PHE A 36 -2.33 -2.01 -7.08
N ILE A 37 -2.19 -3.31 -7.30
CA ILE A 37 -1.10 -4.16 -6.82
C ILE A 37 -0.33 -4.76 -8.00
N GLU A 38 0.96 -5.05 -7.85
CA GLU A 38 1.82 -5.48 -8.97
C GLU A 38 1.59 -6.94 -9.41
N SER A 39 1.22 -7.80 -8.48
CA SER A 39 0.83 -9.19 -8.75
C SER A 39 -0.10 -9.67 -7.66
N ALA A 40 -1.27 -10.13 -8.09
CA ALA A 40 -2.38 -10.52 -7.25
C ALA A 40 -2.51 -12.03 -7.33
N ASN A 41 -2.45 -12.73 -6.19
CA ASN A 41 -2.98 -14.08 -6.14
C ASN A 41 -4.49 -14.00 -5.87
N ASP A 42 -5.26 -14.95 -6.40
CA ASP A 42 -6.70 -14.94 -6.17
C ASP A 42 -6.97 -15.18 -4.69
N HIS A 43 -7.67 -14.24 -4.04
CA HIS A 43 -7.95 -14.29 -2.62
C HIS A 43 -9.42 -13.96 -2.37
N PRO A 44 -10.13 -14.75 -1.53
CA PRO A 44 -11.52 -14.46 -1.20
C PRO A 44 -11.69 -13.11 -0.47
N PRO A 45 -12.91 -12.57 -0.43
CA PRO A 45 -13.24 -11.42 0.39
C PRO A 45 -12.82 -11.60 1.85
N GLY A 46 -12.30 -10.54 2.46
CA GLY A 46 -11.82 -10.61 3.83
C GLY A 46 -11.06 -9.37 4.28
N ASP A 47 -10.53 -9.42 5.50
CA ASP A 47 -9.79 -8.32 6.08
C ASP A 47 -8.33 -8.30 5.62
N ALA A 48 -7.84 -7.09 5.39
CA ALA A 48 -6.48 -6.81 4.95
C ALA A 48 -5.90 -5.61 5.72
N LYS A 49 -4.60 -5.41 5.56
CA LYS A 49 -3.88 -4.30 6.19
C LYS A 49 -2.99 -3.62 5.16
N ILE A 50 -3.20 -2.34 4.93
CA ILE A 50 -2.32 -1.50 4.13
C ILE A 50 -1.19 -1.04 5.03
N VAL A 51 0.05 -1.20 4.59
CA VAL A 51 1.26 -0.73 5.26
C VAL A 51 1.98 0.23 4.31
N LEU A 52 2.04 1.50 4.70
CA LEU A 52 2.84 2.54 4.06
C LEU A 52 4.05 2.81 4.94
N GLN A 53 5.23 2.54 4.43
CA GLN A 53 6.48 2.91 5.08
C GLN A 53 7.07 4.11 4.33
N VAL A 54 7.37 5.17 5.06
CA VAL A 54 8.06 6.36 4.56
C VAL A 54 9.32 6.55 5.41
N ASP A 55 10.47 6.27 4.84
CA ASP A 55 11.76 6.18 5.53
C ASP A 55 11.70 5.24 6.75
N GLN A 56 11.70 5.81 7.96
CA GLN A 56 11.63 5.09 9.24
C GLN A 56 10.24 5.12 9.87
N SER A 57 9.27 5.77 9.22
CA SER A 57 7.90 5.90 9.72
C SER A 57 7.00 4.89 9.03
N GLU A 58 6.41 3.97 9.79
CA GLU A 58 5.38 3.07 9.31
C GLU A 58 3.99 3.62 9.65
N ARG A 59 3.09 3.59 8.69
CA ARG A 59 1.65 3.75 8.90
C ARG A 59 0.94 2.52 8.42
N CYS A 60 0.02 2.02 9.22
CA CYS A 60 -0.82 0.90 8.86
C CYS A 60 -2.31 1.26 9.00
N TRP A 61 -3.10 0.74 8.06
CA TRP A 61 -4.56 0.87 8.07
C TRP A 61 -5.20 -0.49 7.84
N ASN A 62 -6.15 -0.84 8.68
CA ASN A 62 -7.01 -2.00 8.45
C ASN A 62 -8.08 -1.65 7.42
N VAL A 63 -8.21 -2.48 6.40
CA VAL A 63 -9.20 -2.34 5.33
C VAL A 63 -9.88 -3.67 5.09
N HIS A 64 -11.11 -3.61 4.63
CA HIS A 64 -11.87 -4.77 4.21
C HIS A 64 -11.85 -4.87 2.69
N LEU A 65 -11.66 -6.07 2.16
CA LEU A 65 -11.70 -6.38 0.74
C LEU A 65 -13.06 -7.03 0.43
N PRO A 66 -14.10 -6.27 0.05
CA PRO A 66 -15.44 -6.81 -0.15
C PRO A 66 -15.53 -7.78 -1.34
N ASP A 67 -14.72 -7.56 -2.37
CA ASP A 67 -14.66 -8.39 -3.58
C ASP A 67 -13.48 -9.39 -3.53
N GLY A 68 -12.61 -9.26 -2.53
CA GLY A 68 -11.34 -9.99 -2.47
C GLY A 68 -10.31 -9.44 -3.45
N ILE A 69 -9.40 -10.32 -3.88
CA ILE A 69 -8.35 -10.03 -4.85
C ILE A 69 -8.52 -11.01 -6.00
N SER A 70 -8.55 -10.51 -7.24
CA SER A 70 -8.58 -11.40 -8.41
C SER A 70 -7.22 -11.45 -9.09
N ALA A 71 -6.71 -12.66 -9.37
CA ALA A 71 -5.46 -12.81 -10.10
C ALA A 71 -5.54 -12.28 -11.54
N ALA A 72 -6.74 -12.15 -12.09
CA ALA A 72 -7.00 -11.59 -13.41
C ALA A 72 -7.01 -10.05 -13.42
N SER A 73 -6.97 -9.40 -12.25
CA SER A 73 -7.07 -7.94 -12.13
C SER A 73 -6.21 -7.41 -11.00
N ASN A 74 -5.25 -6.57 -11.37
CA ASN A 74 -4.40 -5.85 -10.42
C ASN A 74 -5.15 -4.81 -9.58
N ARG A 75 -6.43 -4.56 -9.85
CA ARG A 75 -7.27 -3.61 -9.12
C ARG A 75 -8.04 -4.33 -8.02
N VAL A 76 -7.82 -3.92 -6.79
CA VAL A 76 -8.46 -4.45 -5.58
C VAL A 76 -9.39 -3.39 -5.00
N ALA A 77 -10.66 -3.74 -4.78
CA ALA A 77 -11.58 -2.85 -4.07
C ALA A 77 -11.30 -2.89 -2.57
N ILE A 78 -11.23 -1.72 -1.92
CA ILE A 78 -11.02 -1.61 -0.48
C ILE A 78 -12.15 -0.79 0.15
N ALA A 79 -12.52 -1.15 1.37
CA ALA A 79 -13.40 -0.38 2.23
C ALA A 79 -12.71 -0.16 3.58
N ALA A 80 -12.97 0.97 4.23
CA ALA A 80 -12.51 1.17 5.60
C ALA A 80 -13.20 0.15 6.53
N SER A 81 -12.44 -0.59 7.33
CA SER A 81 -13.01 -1.40 8.41
C SER A 81 -13.49 -0.44 9.51
N VAL A 82 -14.80 -0.42 9.75
CA VAL A 82 -15.46 0.36 10.82
C VAL A 82 -15.42 -0.34 12.17
#